data_AF-A0A3D0USY8-F1
#
_entry.id   AF-A0A3D0USY8-F1
#
_cell.length_a   1.000
_cell.length_b   1.000
_cell.length_c   1.000
_cell.angle_alpha   90.00
_cell.angle_beta   90.00
_cell.angle_gamma   90.00
#
_symmetry.space_group_name_H-M   'P 1'
#
loop_
_entity.id
_entity.type
_entity.pdbx_description
1 polymer ?
#
loop_
_entity_poly.entity_id
_entity_poly.type
_entity_poly.pdbx_seq_one_letter_code
_entity_poly.pdbx_strand_id
1 'polypeptide(L)'
;MKSQIEQSPVMVNDVISGSLSTTMGIQSGDIIKTINSKSINAWNIETTLKNSIGGEISLYYTRNGVSHEAKGTCPEDNCTLGIIFSYSGFTKADFDQFSGDLIKFPLTTAMVVSLKEIKAQTVLTFNALGSLGKNLVSFDKTKIN
;
A
#
# COMPACT_ATOMS: atom_id res chain seq x y z
N MET A 1 16.16 -8.47 4.79
CA MET A 1 15.35 -8.14 3.60
C MET A 1 14.82 -6.70 3.64
N LYS A 2 15.65 -5.70 3.99
CA LYS A 2 15.30 -4.25 3.98
C LYS A 2 15.95 -3.47 2.83
N SER A 3 16.90 -4.08 2.12
CA SER A 3 17.85 -3.36 1.27
C SER A 3 17.40 -3.12 -0.16
N GLN A 4 16.36 -3.81 -0.67
CA GLN A 4 15.98 -3.70 -2.08
C GLN A 4 14.77 -2.78 -2.35
N ILE A 5 14.08 -2.32 -1.31
CA ILE A 5 12.90 -1.44 -1.44
C ILE A 5 13.29 0.04 -1.34
N GLU A 6 14.43 0.36 -0.71
CA GLU A 6 14.89 1.75 -0.54
C GLU A 6 15.48 2.40 -1.81
N GLN A 7 15.74 1.62 -2.86
CA GLN A 7 16.38 2.09 -4.09
C GLN A 7 15.48 1.99 -5.32
N SER A 8 14.15 2.02 -5.19
CA SER A 8 13.28 2.12 -6.37
C SER A 8 13.54 3.45 -7.08
N PRO A 9 14.15 3.43 -8.27
CA PRO A 9 14.52 4.65 -8.96
C PRO A 9 13.25 5.32 -9.52
N VAL A 10 13.23 6.65 -9.57
CA VAL A 10 12.09 7.39 -10.10
C VAL A 10 12.19 7.42 -11.63
N MET A 11 11.44 6.54 -12.28
CA MET A 11 11.31 6.51 -13.73
C MET A 11 10.16 7.43 -14.17
N VAL A 12 10.48 8.41 -15.02
CA VAL A 12 9.52 9.33 -15.60
C VAL A 12 8.73 8.59 -16.68
N ASN A 13 7.43 8.43 -16.48
CA ASN A 13 6.53 7.89 -17.50
C ASN A 13 6.08 8.97 -18.45
N ASP A 14 5.81 10.17 -17.93
CA ASP A 14 5.32 11.28 -18.72
C ASP A 14 5.65 12.62 -18.06
N VAL A 15 5.61 13.70 -18.84
CA VAL A 15 5.93 15.05 -18.41
C VAL A 15 4.77 15.99 -18.77
N ILE A 16 4.22 16.66 -17.77
CA ILE A 16 3.12 17.60 -17.95
C ILE A 16 3.65 18.81 -18.73
N SER A 17 2.95 19.18 -19.80
CA SER A 17 3.34 20.34 -20.63
C SER A 17 3.33 21.65 -19.84
N GLY A 18 4.37 22.48 -20.04
CA GLY A 18 4.52 23.75 -19.32
C GLY A 18 5.00 23.61 -17.88
N SER A 19 5.41 22.41 -17.47
CA SER A 19 5.99 22.17 -16.15
C SER A 19 7.47 22.52 -16.07
N LEU A 20 7.99 22.58 -14.84
CA LEU A 20 9.42 22.78 -14.59
C LEU A 20 10.27 21.69 -15.28
N SER A 21 9.83 20.43 -15.26
CA SER A 21 10.49 19.34 -15.97
C SER A 21 10.55 19.54 -17.48
N THR A 22 9.52 20.14 -18.09
CA THR A 22 9.56 20.51 -19.52
C THR A 22 10.65 21.55 -19.79
N THR A 23 10.72 22.61 -18.98
CA THR A 23 11.74 23.65 -19.11
C THR A 23 13.16 23.12 -18.88
N MET A 24 13.29 22.12 -18.02
CA MET A 24 14.55 21.42 -17.74
C MET A 24 14.92 20.36 -18.80
N GLY A 25 14.07 20.11 -19.79
CA GLY A 25 14.33 19.14 -20.86
C GLY A 25 14.22 17.67 -20.42
N ILE A 26 13.54 17.41 -19.31
CA ILE A 26 13.21 16.06 -18.84
C ILE A 26 12.16 15.46 -19.77
N GLN A 27 12.28 14.16 -20.04
CA GLN A 27 11.46 13.42 -20.98
C GLN A 27 10.98 12.10 -20.37
N SER A 28 9.92 11.54 -20.96
CA SER A 28 9.51 10.17 -20.68
C SER A 28 10.68 9.19 -20.92
N GLY A 29 10.84 8.24 -20.01
CA GLY A 29 11.94 7.28 -19.99
C GLY A 29 13.16 7.73 -19.18
N ASP A 30 13.21 8.99 -18.72
CA ASP A 30 14.31 9.45 -17.85
C ASP A 30 14.23 8.80 -16.47
N ILE A 31 15.38 8.42 -15.93
CA ILE A 31 15.50 7.87 -14.58
C ILE A 31 16.20 8.89 -13.70
N ILE A 32 15.45 9.55 -12.81
CA ILE A 32 16.00 10.56 -11.91
C ILE A 32 16.61 9.84 -10.69
N LYS A 33 17.89 10.14 -10.43
CA LYS A 33 18.68 9.52 -9.36
C LYS A 33 18.88 10.45 -8.19
N THR A 34 19.16 11.72 -8.45
CA THR A 34 19.43 12.69 -7.39
C THR A 34 18.84 14.06 -7.72
N ILE A 35 18.55 14.82 -6.66
CA ILE A 35 18.11 16.21 -6.69
C ILE A 35 18.99 17.00 -5.72
N ASN A 36 19.65 18.07 -6.16
CA ASN A 36 20.50 18.92 -5.32
C ASN A 36 21.49 18.10 -4.46
N SER A 37 22.14 17.11 -5.10
CA SER A 37 23.08 16.15 -4.48
C SER A 37 22.47 15.15 -3.49
N LYS A 38 21.15 15.14 -3.28
CA LYS A 38 20.45 14.15 -2.46
C LYS A 38 19.93 13.01 -3.32
N SER A 39 20.19 11.77 -2.91
CA SER A 39 19.61 10.59 -3.55
C SER A 39 18.10 10.58 -3.38
N ILE A 40 17.38 10.35 -4.48
CA ILE A 40 15.92 10.34 -4.47
C ILE A 40 15.32 8.99 -4.82
N ASN A 41 14.13 8.75 -4.26
CA ASN A 41 13.23 7.64 -4.55
C ASN A 41 11.79 8.16 -4.47
N ALA A 42 10.82 7.27 -4.75
CA ALA A 42 9.41 7.65 -4.74
C ALA A 42 8.91 8.17 -3.39
N TRP A 43 9.55 7.82 -2.28
CA TRP A 43 9.14 8.21 -0.93
C TRP A 43 9.68 9.58 -0.50
N ASN A 44 10.82 10.00 -1.03
CA ASN A 44 11.50 11.22 -0.59
C ASN A 44 11.52 12.34 -1.65
N ILE A 45 11.05 12.09 -2.87
CA ILE A 45 11.06 13.09 -3.95
C ILE A 45 10.28 14.34 -3.55
N GLU A 46 9.09 14.18 -2.97
CA GLU A 46 8.25 15.31 -2.56
C GLU A 46 8.91 16.16 -1.46
N THR A 47 9.46 15.51 -0.44
CA THR A 47 10.14 16.22 0.66
C THR A 47 11.42 16.91 0.18
N THR A 48 12.14 16.30 -0.77
CA THR A 48 13.34 16.89 -1.37
C THR A 48 13.00 18.13 -2.19
N LEU A 49 11.89 18.11 -2.94
CA LEU A 49 11.41 19.27 -3.71
C LEU A 49 10.92 20.41 -2.82
N LYS A 50 10.19 20.11 -1.73
CA LYS A 50 9.75 21.13 -0.76
C LYS A 50 10.92 21.91 -0.15
N ASN A 51 12.07 21.26 0.04
CA ASN A 51 13.28 21.91 0.56
C ASN A 51 13.98 22.82 -0.47
N SER A 52 13.52 22.83 -1.72
CA SER A 52 14.12 23.58 -2.84
C SER A 52 13.21 24.71 -3.33
N ILE A 53 12.13 25.03 -2.60
CA ILE A 53 11.20 26.14 -2.92
C ILE A 53 11.95 27.47 -2.94
N GLY A 54 11.69 28.29 -3.96
CA GLY A 54 12.34 29.60 -4.16
C GLY A 54 13.82 29.55 -4.52
N GLY A 55 14.37 28.36 -4.75
CA GLY A 55 15.80 28.15 -5.03
C GLY A 55 16.10 27.54 -6.39
N GLU A 56 17.39 27.43 -6.68
CA GLU A 56 17.86 26.61 -7.81
C GLU A 56 17.77 25.12 -7.49
N ILE A 57 17.45 24.34 -8.52
CA ILE A 57 17.36 22.89 -8.46
C ILE A 57 18.19 22.27 -9.58
N SER A 58 19.03 21.30 -9.22
CA SER A 58 19.78 20.44 -10.13
C SER A 58 19.27 19.00 -10.03
N LEU A 59 18.90 18.43 -11.16
CA LEU A 59 18.45 17.05 -11.32
C LEU A 59 19.54 16.25 -12.02
N TYR A 60 20.00 15.17 -11.40
CA TYR A 60 20.81 14.18 -12.10
C TYR A 60 19.95 12.99 -12.49
N TYR A 61 19.91 12.72 -13.78
CA TYR A 61 19.10 11.67 -14.35
C TYR A 61 19.90 10.85 -15.35
N THR A 62 19.37 9.70 -15.71
CA THR A 62 19.95 8.81 -16.71
C THR A 62 18.96 8.63 -17.85
N ARG A 63 19.42 8.88 -19.08
CA ARG A 63 18.67 8.68 -20.32
C ARG A 63 19.43 7.67 -21.17
N ASN A 64 18.81 6.56 -21.53
CA ASN A 64 19.45 5.48 -22.29
C ASN A 64 20.79 5.00 -21.69
N GLY A 65 20.89 4.97 -20.36
CA GLY A 65 22.12 4.58 -19.65
C GLY A 65 23.19 5.67 -19.50
N VAL A 66 23.04 6.82 -20.14
CA VAL A 66 23.96 7.96 -20.04
C VAL A 66 23.48 8.94 -18.98
N SER A 67 24.39 9.42 -18.12
CA SER A 67 24.05 10.37 -17.06
C SER A 67 24.03 11.81 -17.59
N HIS A 68 23.02 12.55 -17.20
CA HIS A 68 22.80 13.95 -17.56
C HIS A 68 22.47 14.76 -16.31
N GLU A 69 22.72 16.06 -16.39
CA GLU A 69 22.35 17.04 -15.38
C GLU A 69 21.44 18.08 -16.02
N ALA A 70 20.32 18.38 -15.37
CA ALA A 70 19.43 19.48 -15.75
C ALA A 70 19.28 20.45 -14.58
N LYS A 71 19.31 21.75 -14.88
CA LYS A 71 19.17 22.82 -13.89
C LYS A 71 17.92 23.64 -14.16
N GLY A 72 17.28 24.08 -13.10
CA GLY A 72 16.08 24.91 -13.15
C GLY A 72 15.94 25.75 -11.89
N THR A 73 14.93 26.61 -11.88
CA THR A 73 14.59 27.46 -10.73
C THR A 73 13.18 27.12 -10.28
N CYS A 74 13.03 26.82 -9.00
CA CYS A 74 11.72 26.58 -8.42
C CYS A 74 11.02 27.91 -8.06
N PRO A 75 9.71 28.03 -8.32
CA PRO A 75 8.91 29.17 -7.85
C PRO A 75 8.96 29.34 -6.32
N GLU A 76 8.67 30.56 -5.86
CA GLU A 76 8.65 30.88 -4.41
C GLU A 76 7.46 30.25 -3.67
N ASP A 77 6.37 29.96 -4.37
CA ASP A 77 5.15 29.43 -3.74
C ASP A 77 5.17 27.91 -3.59
N ASN A 78 5.66 27.20 -4.62
CA ASN A 78 5.77 25.75 -4.63
C ASN A 78 6.86 25.27 -5.60
N CYS A 79 7.38 24.07 -5.35
CA CYS A 79 8.41 23.44 -6.18
C CYS A 79 7.88 22.08 -6.62
N THR A 80 7.32 22.03 -7.82
CA THR A 80 6.80 20.79 -8.43
C THR A 80 7.44 20.57 -9.78
N LEU A 81 7.90 19.34 -10.02
CA LEU A 81 8.52 18.97 -11.31
C LEU A 81 7.49 18.84 -12.44
N GLY A 82 6.27 18.38 -12.14
CA GLY A 82 5.25 18.09 -13.15
C GLY A 82 5.54 16.83 -13.95
N ILE A 83 6.03 15.79 -13.27
CA ILE A 83 6.27 14.47 -13.85
C ILE A 83 5.21 13.47 -13.36
N ILE A 84 4.88 12.53 -14.24
CA ILE A 84 4.12 11.33 -13.90
C ILE A 84 5.14 10.20 -13.81
N PHE A 85 5.20 9.52 -12.67
CA PHE A 85 6.09 8.37 -12.46
C PHE A 85 5.32 7.24 -11.79
N SER A 86 5.67 6.00 -12.14
CA SER A 86 5.13 4.81 -11.49
C SER A 86 6.12 4.33 -10.44
N TYR A 87 5.61 4.00 -9.26
CA TYR A 87 6.38 3.26 -8.28
C TYR A 87 6.34 1.77 -8.64
N SER A 88 7.50 1.19 -8.91
CA SER A 88 7.63 -0.24 -9.25
C SER A 88 7.55 -1.17 -8.04
N GLY A 89 7.32 -0.66 -6.82
CA GLY A 89 7.33 -1.49 -5.61
C GLY A 89 6.05 -2.29 -5.36
N PHE A 90 5.21 -2.47 -6.37
CA PHE A 90 4.17 -3.50 -6.36
C PHE A 90 4.24 -4.27 -7.68
N THR A 91 5.18 -5.20 -7.73
CA THR A 91 5.33 -6.13 -8.85
C THR A 91 4.38 -7.31 -8.69
N LYS A 92 4.10 -8.01 -9.79
CA LYS A 92 3.35 -9.28 -9.75
C LYS A 92 4.00 -10.31 -8.81
N ALA A 93 5.33 -10.26 -8.65
CA ALA A 93 6.06 -11.11 -7.71
C ALA A 93 5.76 -10.76 -6.23
N ASP A 94 5.55 -9.47 -5.92
CA ASP A 94 5.13 -9.04 -4.57
C ASP A 94 3.71 -9.52 -4.24
N PHE A 95 2.82 -9.57 -5.24
CA PHE A 95 1.48 -10.15 -5.11
C PHE A 95 1.52 -11.66 -4.93
N ASP A 96 2.33 -12.37 -5.72
CA ASP A 96 2.49 -13.82 -5.61
C ASP A 96 3.06 -14.22 -4.24
N GLN A 97 3.98 -13.44 -3.68
CA GLN A 97 4.51 -13.64 -2.33
C GLN A 97 3.46 -13.38 -1.23
N PHE A 98 2.57 -12.40 -1.41
CA PHE A 98 1.46 -12.16 -0.50
C PHE A 98 0.39 -13.26 -0.57
N SER A 99 0.21 -13.88 -1.74
CA SER A 99 -0.71 -15.01 -1.94
C SER A 99 -0.16 -16.34 -1.40
N GLY A 100 1.15 -16.45 -1.21
CA GLY A 100 1.82 -17.67 -0.76
C GLY A 100 1.58 -18.04 0.70
N ASP A 101 1.51 -17.06 1.61
CA ASP A 101 1.57 -17.33 3.06
C ASP A 101 0.41 -16.73 3.89
N LEU A 102 -0.59 -16.09 3.26
CA LEU A 102 -1.69 -15.42 3.98
C LEU A 102 -3.10 -15.96 3.70
N ILE A 103 -3.21 -17.22 3.30
CA ILE A 103 -4.46 -17.95 3.52
C ILE A 103 -4.36 -18.65 4.87
N LYS A 104 -4.65 -17.92 5.96
CA LYS A 104 -4.66 -18.46 7.33
C LYS A 104 -5.56 -19.70 7.47
N PHE A 105 -6.59 -19.81 6.60
CA PHE A 105 -7.40 -21.00 6.42
C PHE A 105 -7.82 -21.13 4.96
N PRO A 106 -7.43 -22.19 4.21
CA PRO A 106 -8.00 -22.44 2.90
C PRO A 106 -9.53 -22.48 3.00
N LEU A 107 -10.22 -22.00 1.97
CA LEU A 107 -11.68 -21.84 1.94
C LEU A 107 -12.42 -23.08 2.48
N THR A 108 -11.91 -24.27 2.19
CA THR A 108 -12.44 -25.55 2.68
C THR A 108 -12.29 -25.73 4.19
N THR A 109 -11.13 -25.41 4.76
CA THR A 109 -10.89 -25.45 6.21
C THR A 109 -11.76 -24.43 6.93
N ALA A 110 -11.90 -23.21 6.39
CA ALA A 110 -12.80 -22.21 6.93
C ALA A 110 -14.24 -22.74 6.97
N MET A 111 -14.71 -23.33 5.88
CA MET A 111 -16.06 -23.91 5.79
C MET A 111 -16.30 -25.02 6.82
N VAL A 112 -15.31 -25.91 7.03
CA VAL A 112 -15.39 -26.99 8.02
C VAL A 112 -15.44 -26.45 9.45
N VAL A 113 -14.61 -25.45 9.77
CA VAL A 113 -14.60 -24.80 11.08
C VAL A 113 -15.94 -24.11 11.35
N SER A 114 -16.48 -23.38 10.36
CA SER A 114 -17.80 -22.76 10.46
C SER A 114 -18.91 -23.77 10.73
N LEU A 115 -18.91 -24.92 10.04
CA LEU A 115 -19.91 -25.97 10.26
C LEU A 115 -19.81 -26.59 11.66
N LYS A 116 -18.60 -26.74 12.21
CA LYS A 116 -18.40 -27.22 13.59
C LYS A 116 -18.95 -26.24 14.62
N GLU A 117 -18.65 -24.95 14.45
CA GLU A 117 -19.15 -23.90 15.35
C GLU A 117 -20.68 -23.76 15.29
N ILE A 118 -21.27 -23.81 14.09
CA ILE A 118 -22.73 -23.79 13.92
C ILE A 118 -23.38 -24.96 14.67
N LYS A 119 -22.81 -26.18 14.57
CA LYS A 119 -23.32 -27.32 15.32
C LYS A 119 -23.20 -27.14 16.83
N ALA A 120 -22.05 -26.65 17.31
CA ALA A 120 -21.84 -26.42 18.74
C ALA A 120 -22.84 -25.39 19.31
N GLN A 121 -23.03 -24.27 18.62
CA GLN A 121 -24.01 -23.24 19.01
C GLN A 121 -25.45 -23.75 18.97
N THR A 122 -25.79 -24.57 17.96
CA THR A 122 -27.11 -25.18 17.85
C THR A 122 -27.39 -26.11 19.05
N VAL A 123 -26.44 -26.98 19.40
CA VAL A 123 -26.57 -27.91 20.55
C VAL A 123 -26.73 -27.14 21.87
N LEU A 124 -25.93 -26.09 22.10
CA LEU A 124 -26.05 -25.26 23.29
C LEU A 124 -27.43 -24.57 23.36
N THR A 125 -27.92 -24.06 22.22
CA THR A 125 -29.22 -23.40 22.12
C THR A 125 -30.37 -24.36 22.44
N PHE A 126 -30.36 -25.57 21.88
CA PHE A 126 -31.39 -26.58 22.16
C PHE A 126 -31.32 -27.13 23.59
N ASN A 127 -30.12 -27.25 24.17
CA ASN A 127 -29.97 -27.61 25.58
C ASN A 127 -30.52 -26.51 26.51
N ALA A 128 -30.23 -25.24 26.20
CA ALA A 128 -30.79 -24.10 26.93
C ALA A 128 -32.32 -24.06 26.83
N LEU A 129 -32.88 -24.15 25.62
CA LEU A 129 -34.33 -24.21 25.38
C LEU A 129 -34.98 -25.43 26.06
N GLY A 130 -34.34 -26.60 26.01
CA GLY A 130 -34.81 -27.81 26.68
C GLY A 130 -34.81 -27.68 28.20
N SER A 131 -33.80 -27.02 28.78
CA SER A 131 -33.74 -26.74 30.23
C SER A 131 -34.82 -25.74 30.66
N LEU A 132 -35.05 -24.69 29.87
CA LEU A 132 -36.11 -23.70 30.10
C LEU A 132 -37.49 -24.33 29.96
N GLY A 133 -37.71 -25.18 28.93
CA GLY A 133 -38.94 -25.93 28.73
C GLY A 133 -39.22 -26.93 29.86
N LYS A 134 -38.21 -27.67 30.32
CA LYS A 134 -38.35 -28.54 31.49
C LYS A 134 -38.72 -27.76 32.75
N ASN A 135 -38.11 -26.59 32.99
CA ASN A 135 -38.43 -25.76 34.15
C ASN A 135 -39.82 -25.11 34.05
N LEU A 136 -40.25 -24.68 32.85
CA LEU A 136 -41.60 -24.12 32.63
C LEU A 136 -42.71 -25.18 32.72
N VAL A 137 -42.46 -26.41 32.26
CA VAL A 137 -43.45 -27.52 32.28
C VAL A 137 -43.40 -28.30 33.61
N SER A 138 -42.35 -28.13 34.43
CA SER A 138 -42.20 -28.77 35.74
C SER A 138 -42.90 -28.03 36.90
N PHE A 139 -43.63 -26.94 36.63
CA PHE A 139 -44.33 -26.16 37.68
C PHE A 139 -45.61 -26.81 38.25
N ASP A 140 -45.90 -28.09 37.98
CA ASP A 140 -47.13 -28.70 38.50
C ASP A 140 -46.96 -30.15 39.01
N LYS A 141 -45.91 -30.40 39.81
CA LYS A 141 -45.77 -31.67 40.57
C LYS A 141 -45.22 -31.55 41.99
N THR A 142 -45.30 -30.40 42.64
CA THR A 142 -45.21 -30.33 44.11
C THR A 142 -46.61 -30.14 44.68
N LYS A 143 -47.23 -31.25 45.10
CA LYS A 143 -48.41 -31.27 45.97
C LYS A 143 -48.19 -30.30 47.12
N ILE A 144 -48.99 -29.24 47.16
CA ILE A 144 -49.14 -28.41 48.34
C ILE A 144 -50.10 -29.17 49.26
N ASN A 145 -49.55 -29.66 50.37
CA ASN A 145 -50.30 -30.13 51.53
C ASN A 145 -50.56 -28.94 52.45
#